data_AF-R1CHK8-F1
#
_entry.id   AF-R1CHK8-F1
#
_cell.length_a   1.000
_cell.length_b   1.000
_cell.length_c   1.000
_cell.angle_alpha   90.00
_cell.angle_beta   90.00
_cell.angle_gamma   90.00
#
_symmetry.space_group_name_H-M   'P 1'
#
loop_
_entity.id
_entity.type
_entity.pdbx_description
1 polymer ?
#
loop_
_entity_poly.entity_id
_entity_poly.type
_entity_poly.pdbx_seq_one_letter_code
_entity_poly.pdbx_strand_id
1 'polypeptide(L)'
;MWPMLLPIAALRGTRSALAAPRASVLPPADYTMAAPATVLPPADYTGVVTPTARSTAQLQEASTAELEACVYAHDYSCIANGRPFVAPNWLSDELLTALRADARALRDAGSFVDANEKLGKRVKLSLAERDWCAPGEEAPSEARAVARRLFDTLLVELERVLGRRLSLEEHGAQAKYAIACEGEPLAFHVDQRHEALQSHEEHHGDATRRTLAALERDASRSLGWLLYLSDDGWDEPGGSGSGGTLLTYPRDDAVGECGVHACGDLQVGWLERGRGSEPVFLDGWAVPHEMRGRSLQELAREAAAHFSDEASLWASLRGQVQPAYQLYCAGPDGSRENVSPVWERPAAHERVPSLREMLEPRWRDGWSSTIASGHPRQRTVAVSPRGGTLVVFDAVAVPHEVTAVLAGERLALFGFIAGERPVPHGWRTEPGRAARRNLPPSWRPEESQGEWYHEGWARDFHHHFRYTR
;
A
#
# COMPACT_ATOMS: atom_id res chain seq x y z
N MET A 1 -23.15 2.40 62.69
CA MET A 1 -24.44 2.97 63.10
C MET A 1 -24.80 4.08 62.12
N TRP A 2 -25.88 3.87 61.35
CA TRP A 2 -26.70 4.94 60.76
C TRP A 2 -27.16 5.94 61.84
N PRO A 3 -27.46 7.23 61.52
CA PRO A 3 -28.75 7.63 60.93
C PRO A 3 -28.67 8.82 59.92
N MET A 4 -29.43 8.82 58.81
CA MET A 4 -30.80 9.33 58.57
C MET A 4 -30.85 10.61 57.71
N LEU A 5 -31.23 10.41 56.45
CA LEU A 5 -32.33 11.03 55.66
C LEU A 5 -32.89 12.44 55.99
N LEU A 6 -32.81 13.29 54.93
CA LEU A 6 -33.83 14.20 54.31
C LEU A 6 -34.28 15.49 55.05
N PRO A 7 -34.76 16.56 54.35
CA PRO A 7 -35.49 16.54 53.07
C PRO A 7 -35.16 17.59 51.98
N ILE A 8 -35.71 17.25 50.81
CA ILE A 8 -35.86 18.01 49.56
C ILE A 8 -36.65 19.31 49.77
N ALA A 9 -36.15 20.42 49.24
CA ALA A 9 -36.94 21.60 48.91
C ALA A 9 -36.53 22.15 47.54
N ALA A 10 -37.53 22.33 46.69
CA ALA A 10 -37.42 22.79 45.32
C ALA A 10 -37.08 24.28 45.23
N LEU A 11 -36.13 24.65 44.37
CA LEU A 11 -36.02 25.99 43.84
C LEU A 11 -35.83 25.94 42.32
N ARG A 12 -36.86 26.43 41.64
CA ARG A 12 -36.90 26.75 40.21
C ARG A 12 -35.90 27.88 39.94
N GLY A 13 -34.98 27.67 38.99
CA GLY A 13 -34.04 28.68 38.53
C GLY A 13 -33.72 28.52 37.05
N THR A 14 -34.40 29.32 36.23
CA THR A 14 -34.01 29.88 34.92
C THR A 14 -33.04 29.07 34.04
N ARG A 15 -33.62 28.45 32.99
CA ARG A 15 -32.88 28.03 31.79
C ARG A 15 -32.23 29.25 31.13
N SER A 16 -30.91 29.35 31.23
CA SER A 16 -30.11 30.21 30.35
C SER A 16 -29.95 29.49 29.02
N ALA A 17 -30.51 30.08 27.96
CA ALA A 17 -30.36 29.60 26.60
C ALA A 17 -28.91 29.84 26.15
N LEU A 18 -28.12 28.76 26.09
CA LEU A 18 -26.84 28.76 25.39
C LEU A 18 -27.13 28.96 23.90
N ALA A 19 -26.72 30.12 23.39
CA ALA A 19 -26.75 30.45 21.98
C ALA A 19 -25.87 29.45 21.21
N ALA A 20 -26.47 28.80 20.21
CA ALA A 20 -25.76 28.00 19.23
C ALA A 20 -24.72 28.88 18.50
N PRO A 21 -23.52 28.36 18.19
CA PRO A 21 -22.57 29.08 17.37
C PRO A 21 -23.17 29.30 15.98
N ARG A 22 -23.20 30.57 15.55
CA ARG A 22 -23.59 30.97 14.20
C ARG A 22 -22.74 30.21 13.19
N ALA A 23 -23.41 29.48 12.31
CA ALA A 23 -22.81 28.96 11.09
C ALA A 23 -22.20 30.14 10.31
N SER A 24 -20.89 30.09 10.11
CA SER A 24 -20.19 30.92 9.15
C SER A 24 -20.71 30.56 7.76
N VAL A 25 -21.64 31.36 7.25
CA VAL A 25 -22.00 31.38 5.83
C VAL A 25 -20.77 31.91 5.09
N LEU A 26 -19.97 31.01 4.56
CA LEU A 26 -18.98 31.36 3.53
C LEU A 26 -19.77 31.88 2.31
N PRO A 27 -19.33 32.97 1.67
CA PRO A 27 -19.94 33.41 0.42
C PRO A 27 -19.77 32.30 -0.63
N PRO A 28 -20.69 32.19 -1.61
CA PRO A 28 -20.54 31.25 -2.70
C PRO A 28 -19.21 31.55 -3.40
N ALA A 29 -18.35 30.54 -3.51
CA ALA A 29 -17.20 30.61 -4.38
C ALA A 29 -17.73 30.69 -5.81
N ASP A 30 -17.55 31.84 -6.45
CA ASP A 30 -17.74 31.99 -7.89
C ASP A 30 -16.73 31.08 -8.61
N TYR A 31 -17.13 29.83 -8.84
CA TYR A 31 -16.45 28.89 -9.70
C TYR A 31 -16.68 29.35 -11.14
N THR A 32 -15.89 30.33 -11.59
CA THR A 32 -15.74 30.61 -13.01
C THR A 32 -14.88 29.49 -13.58
N MET A 33 -15.54 28.50 -14.19
CA MET A 33 -14.89 27.52 -15.06
C MET A 33 -14.10 28.29 -16.11
N ALA A 34 -12.76 28.25 -16.03
CA ALA A 34 -11.92 28.74 -17.11
C ALA A 34 -12.31 27.99 -18.38
N ALA A 35 -12.57 28.74 -19.46
CA ALA A 35 -12.88 28.17 -20.76
C ALA A 35 -11.76 27.19 -21.17
N PRO A 36 -12.10 26.00 -21.70
CA PRO A 36 -11.09 25.04 -22.13
C PRO A 36 -10.22 25.68 -23.21
N ALA A 37 -8.90 25.52 -23.06
CA ALA A 37 -7.95 25.86 -24.11
C ALA A 37 -8.37 25.15 -25.40
N THR A 38 -8.45 25.90 -26.49
CA THR A 38 -8.78 25.38 -27.82
C THR A 38 -7.68 24.42 -28.24
N VAL A 39 -7.92 23.11 -28.10
CA VAL A 39 -7.06 22.07 -28.63
C VAL A 39 -7.25 22.06 -30.14
N LEU A 40 -6.18 22.36 -30.88
CA LEU A 40 -6.16 22.20 -32.34
C LEU A 40 -6.34 20.71 -32.66
N PRO A 41 -7.20 20.34 -33.63
CA PRO A 41 -7.39 18.94 -34.01
C PRO A 41 -6.08 18.36 -34.56
N PRO A 42 -5.72 17.11 -34.22
CA PRO A 42 -4.61 16.42 -34.87
C PRO A 42 -4.95 16.18 -36.35
N ALA A 43 -3.93 16.28 -37.20
CA ALA A 43 -4.03 16.04 -38.64
C ALA A 43 -4.64 14.66 -38.93
N ASP A 44 -5.53 14.62 -39.93
CA ASP A 44 -6.25 13.44 -40.40
C ASP A 44 -5.30 12.24 -40.64
N TYR A 45 -5.31 11.29 -39.71
CA TYR A 45 -4.63 10.00 -39.84
C TYR A 45 -5.67 8.93 -40.20
N THR A 46 -6.07 8.84 -41.46
CA THR A 46 -7.10 7.90 -41.94
C THR A 46 -6.56 6.52 -42.34
N GLY A 47 -5.46 6.08 -41.70
CA GLY A 47 -4.89 4.75 -41.92
C GLY A 47 -5.39 3.75 -40.89
N VAL A 48 -6.62 3.25 -41.03
CA VAL A 48 -7.10 2.11 -40.21
C VAL A 48 -6.40 0.85 -40.70
N VAL A 49 -5.23 0.56 -40.14
CA VAL A 49 -4.63 -0.76 -40.24
C VAL A 49 -5.41 -1.66 -39.29
N THR A 50 -6.24 -2.54 -39.83
CA THR A 50 -6.89 -3.58 -39.03
C THR A 50 -5.79 -4.52 -38.52
N PRO A 51 -5.55 -4.63 -37.21
CA PRO A 51 -4.56 -5.56 -36.69
C PRO A 51 -5.02 -6.98 -37.03
N THR A 52 -4.28 -7.69 -37.88
CA THR A 52 -4.45 -9.14 -37.99
C THR A 52 -4.13 -9.72 -36.63
N ALA A 53 -5.15 -10.21 -35.92
CA ALA A 53 -5.01 -10.88 -34.64
C ALA A 53 -3.95 -11.98 -34.78
N ARG A 54 -2.83 -11.77 -34.10
CA ARG A 54 -1.81 -12.80 -33.94
C ARG A 54 -2.44 -13.97 -33.17
N SER A 55 -2.07 -15.20 -33.54
CA SER A 55 -2.58 -16.39 -32.86
C SER A 55 -2.04 -16.43 -31.43
N THR A 56 -2.76 -17.03 -30.48
CA THR A 56 -2.30 -17.26 -29.09
C THR A 56 -0.85 -17.75 -29.00
N ALA A 57 -0.42 -18.65 -29.88
CA ALA A 57 0.97 -19.13 -29.95
C ALA A 57 2.04 -18.03 -30.12
N GLN A 58 1.69 -16.84 -30.62
CA GLN A 58 2.62 -15.71 -30.79
C GLN A 58 2.75 -14.86 -29.51
N LEU A 59 1.80 -14.91 -28.57
CA LEU A 59 1.95 -14.32 -27.24
C LEU A 59 3.03 -15.05 -26.42
N GLN A 60 3.19 -16.35 -26.64
CA GLN A 60 4.27 -17.17 -26.07
C GLN A 60 5.66 -16.77 -26.57
N GLU A 61 5.75 -16.28 -27.81
CA GLU A 61 7.01 -15.87 -28.44
C GLU A 61 7.45 -14.47 -28.04
N ALA A 62 6.63 -13.69 -27.32
CA ALA A 62 7.07 -12.43 -26.75
C ALA A 62 8.33 -12.68 -25.94
N SER A 63 9.45 -12.24 -26.49
CA SER A 63 10.76 -12.59 -25.96
C SER A 63 10.90 -11.91 -24.60
N THR A 64 11.61 -12.55 -23.67
CA THR A 64 11.96 -11.93 -22.39
C THR A 64 12.50 -10.51 -22.58
N ALA A 65 13.29 -10.28 -23.65
CA ALA A 65 13.82 -8.97 -24.02
C ALA A 65 12.76 -7.92 -24.39
N GLU A 66 11.66 -8.29 -25.05
CA GLU A 66 10.57 -7.35 -25.38
C GLU A 66 9.81 -6.93 -24.11
N LEU A 67 9.56 -7.88 -23.21
CA LEU A 67 8.91 -7.62 -21.93
C LEU A 67 9.79 -6.72 -21.03
N GLU A 68 11.08 -7.03 -20.96
CA GLU A 68 12.08 -6.20 -20.29
C GLU A 68 12.16 -4.79 -20.89
N ALA A 69 12.19 -4.68 -22.21
CA ALA A 69 12.22 -3.38 -22.89
C ALA A 69 10.99 -2.53 -22.56
N CYS A 70 9.80 -3.15 -22.43
CA CYS A 70 8.59 -2.45 -22.00
C CYS A 70 8.75 -1.87 -20.58
N VAL A 71 9.18 -2.68 -19.62
CA VAL A 71 9.35 -2.24 -18.23
C VAL A 71 10.42 -1.16 -18.11
N TYR A 72 11.58 -1.35 -18.74
CA TYR A 72 12.74 -0.46 -18.62
C TYR A 72 12.63 0.81 -19.47
N ALA A 73 11.59 0.96 -20.29
CA ALA A 73 11.31 2.20 -21.02
C ALA A 73 10.83 3.34 -20.11
N HIS A 74 10.56 3.06 -18.83
CA HIS A 74 9.94 3.99 -17.90
C HIS A 74 10.82 4.28 -16.67
N ASP A 75 10.62 5.48 -16.09
CA ASP A 75 11.21 5.86 -14.81
C ASP A 75 10.16 5.81 -13.69
N TYR A 76 10.38 4.93 -12.72
CA TYR A 76 9.48 4.71 -11.58
C TYR A 76 9.85 5.56 -10.35
N SER A 77 10.89 6.41 -10.43
CA SER A 77 11.42 7.17 -9.29
C SER A 77 10.42 8.16 -8.69
N CYS A 78 9.37 8.53 -9.43
CA CYS A 78 8.29 9.36 -8.91
C CYS A 78 7.57 8.73 -7.71
N ILE A 79 7.52 7.39 -7.64
CA ILE A 79 6.86 6.64 -6.55
C ILE A 79 7.56 6.89 -5.22
N ALA A 80 8.91 6.88 -5.20
CA ALA A 80 9.70 7.18 -4.01
C ALA A 80 9.42 8.59 -3.45
N ASN A 81 8.97 9.51 -4.30
CA ASN A 81 8.61 10.88 -3.95
C ASN A 81 7.11 11.05 -3.64
N GLY A 82 6.39 9.95 -3.39
CA GLY A 82 4.98 9.97 -3.01
C GLY A 82 4.05 10.39 -4.16
N ARG A 83 4.45 10.18 -5.41
CA ARG A 83 3.63 10.45 -6.61
C ARG A 83 3.24 9.15 -7.30
N PRO A 84 2.04 9.05 -7.89
CA PRO A 84 1.69 7.90 -8.70
C PRO A 84 2.54 7.87 -9.97
N PHE A 85 3.01 6.69 -10.33
CA PHE A 85 3.47 6.38 -11.68
C PHE A 85 2.26 6.08 -12.56
N VAL A 86 2.24 6.65 -13.78
CA VAL A 86 1.16 6.44 -14.76
C VAL A 86 1.79 6.24 -16.13
N ALA A 87 1.53 5.09 -16.75
CA ALA A 87 1.98 4.77 -18.11
C ALA A 87 0.78 4.37 -18.98
N PRO A 88 0.29 5.26 -19.86
CA PRO A 88 -0.71 4.88 -20.86
C PRO A 88 -0.06 3.96 -21.91
N ASN A 89 -0.85 3.05 -22.48
CA ASN A 89 -0.38 2.07 -23.49
C ASN A 89 0.84 1.26 -23.01
N TRP A 90 0.90 0.94 -21.72
CA TRP A 90 1.94 0.11 -21.13
C TRP A 90 1.81 -1.36 -21.58
N LEU A 91 0.59 -1.82 -21.86
CA LEU A 91 0.37 -3.10 -22.54
C LEU A 91 0.32 -2.91 -24.05
N SER A 92 0.84 -3.90 -24.78
CA SER A 92 0.52 -4.10 -26.19
C SER A 92 -0.99 -4.35 -26.37
N ASP A 93 -1.57 -3.89 -27.48
CA ASP A 93 -2.98 -4.11 -27.83
C ASP A 93 -3.38 -5.59 -27.83
N GLU A 94 -2.47 -6.48 -28.25
CA GLU A 94 -2.69 -7.92 -28.29
C GLU A 94 -2.91 -8.50 -26.88
N LEU A 95 -1.97 -8.25 -25.96
CA LEU A 95 -2.08 -8.69 -24.57
C LEU A 95 -3.27 -8.03 -23.85
N LEU A 96 -3.54 -6.75 -24.10
CA LEU A 96 -4.70 -6.05 -23.57
C LEU A 96 -6.01 -6.73 -23.99
N THR A 97 -6.15 -7.05 -25.28
CA THR A 97 -7.32 -7.75 -25.83
C THR A 97 -7.47 -9.16 -25.22
N ALA A 98 -6.36 -9.89 -25.07
CA ALA A 98 -6.36 -11.22 -24.48
C ALA A 98 -6.77 -11.21 -23.00
N LEU A 99 -6.26 -10.26 -22.20
CA LEU A 99 -6.65 -10.10 -20.79
C LEU A 99 -8.11 -9.66 -20.64
N ARG A 100 -8.62 -8.79 -21.52
CA ARG A 100 -10.05 -8.43 -21.56
C ARG A 100 -10.94 -9.64 -21.81
N ALA A 101 -10.59 -10.46 -22.81
CA ALA A 101 -11.33 -11.67 -23.16
C ALA A 101 -11.32 -12.68 -22.00
N ASP A 102 -10.16 -12.85 -21.36
CA ASP A 102 -9.97 -13.71 -20.19
C ASP A 102 -10.84 -13.27 -19.00
N ALA A 103 -10.84 -11.98 -18.66
CA ALA A 103 -11.67 -11.45 -17.59
C ALA A 103 -13.18 -11.64 -17.84
N ARG A 104 -13.63 -11.42 -19.09
CA ARG A 104 -15.03 -11.66 -19.50
C ARG A 104 -15.40 -13.13 -19.40
N ALA A 105 -14.51 -14.03 -19.84
CA ALA A 105 -14.74 -15.47 -19.74
C ALA A 105 -14.90 -15.91 -18.27
N LEU A 106 -14.08 -15.39 -17.35
CA LEU A 106 -14.22 -15.65 -15.91
C LEU A 106 -15.54 -15.11 -15.35
N ARG A 107 -15.96 -13.91 -15.78
CA ARG A 107 -17.25 -13.34 -15.39
C ARG A 107 -18.41 -14.19 -15.86
N ASP A 108 -18.41 -14.59 -17.13
CA ASP A 108 -19.47 -15.39 -17.73
C ASP A 108 -19.53 -16.80 -17.11
N ALA A 109 -18.40 -17.30 -16.62
CA ALA A 109 -18.31 -18.52 -15.81
C ALA A 109 -18.78 -18.35 -14.34
N GLY A 110 -19.21 -17.16 -13.92
CA GLY A 110 -19.67 -16.86 -12.56
C GLY A 110 -18.55 -16.80 -11.52
N SER A 111 -17.30 -16.59 -11.94
CA SER A 111 -16.13 -16.51 -11.02
C SER A 111 -15.97 -15.14 -10.36
N PHE A 112 -16.88 -14.19 -10.61
CA PHE A 112 -16.90 -12.89 -9.97
C PHE A 112 -17.87 -12.91 -8.79
N VAL A 113 -17.39 -12.47 -7.63
CA VAL A 113 -18.17 -12.27 -6.43
C VAL A 113 -18.39 -10.79 -6.20
N ASP A 114 -19.59 -10.43 -5.79
CA ASP A 114 -19.86 -9.09 -5.30
C ASP A 114 -19.09 -8.91 -3.99
N ALA A 115 -17.97 -8.20 -4.05
CA ALA A 115 -17.17 -7.91 -2.90
C ALA A 115 -17.94 -6.91 -2.03
N ASN A 116 -18.66 -7.43 -1.04
CA ASN A 116 -19.09 -6.65 0.12
C ASN A 116 -17.92 -6.43 1.11
N GLU A 117 -16.67 -6.56 0.63
CA GLU A 117 -15.48 -6.34 1.45
C GLU A 117 -15.53 -4.93 2.06
N LYS A 118 -15.07 -4.84 3.32
CA LYS A 118 -14.92 -3.56 4.03
C LYS A 118 -13.72 -2.78 3.49
N LEU A 119 -13.52 -2.70 2.18
CA LEU A 119 -12.66 -1.69 1.57
C LEU A 119 -13.31 -0.33 1.79
N GLY A 120 -13.04 0.25 2.97
CA GLY A 120 -13.30 1.65 3.30
C GLY A 120 -14.65 2.21 2.88
N LYS A 121 -15.77 1.71 3.43
CA LYS A 121 -17.10 2.31 3.31
C LYS A 121 -17.64 2.45 1.86
N ARG A 122 -17.71 1.31 1.15
CA ARG A 122 -18.62 0.89 0.04
C ARG A 122 -18.82 1.80 -1.18
N VAL A 123 -18.60 1.23 -2.38
CA VAL A 123 -19.65 0.87 -3.36
C VAL A 123 -19.32 -0.53 -3.92
N LYS A 124 -20.35 -1.25 -4.37
CA LYS A 124 -20.26 -2.61 -4.91
C LYS A 124 -19.15 -2.67 -5.97
N LEU A 125 -18.28 -3.67 -5.86
CA LEU A 125 -17.23 -3.96 -6.83
C LEU A 125 -17.29 -5.47 -7.05
N SER A 126 -17.48 -5.90 -8.29
CA SER A 126 -17.41 -7.32 -8.60
C SER A 126 -15.94 -7.69 -8.77
N LEU A 127 -15.47 -8.60 -7.92
CA LEU A 127 -14.09 -9.08 -7.92
C LEU A 127 -14.04 -10.53 -8.37
N ALA A 128 -13.03 -10.89 -9.17
CA ALA A 128 -12.73 -12.30 -9.36
C ALA A 128 -12.45 -12.94 -7.99
N GLU A 129 -13.08 -14.08 -7.72
CA GLU A 129 -12.96 -14.79 -6.44
C GLU A 129 -11.52 -15.20 -6.16
N ARG A 130 -10.82 -15.64 -7.21
CA ARG A 130 -9.44 -16.13 -7.14
C ARG A 130 -8.46 -15.00 -7.37
N ASP A 131 -7.48 -14.95 -6.50
CA ASP A 131 -6.25 -14.23 -6.71
C ASP A 131 -5.35 -15.05 -7.64
N TRP A 132 -4.89 -14.46 -8.74
CA TRP A 132 -4.04 -15.18 -9.70
C TRP A 132 -2.55 -15.12 -9.33
N CYS A 133 -2.18 -14.32 -8.33
CA CYS A 133 -0.88 -14.41 -7.67
C CYS A 133 -0.87 -15.46 -6.54
N ALA A 134 -2.03 -15.96 -6.10
CA ALA A 134 -2.07 -16.94 -5.03
C ALA A 134 -1.51 -18.30 -5.47
N PRO A 135 -0.75 -19.00 -4.60
CA PRO A 135 -0.34 -20.37 -4.84
C PRO A 135 -1.58 -21.25 -5.04
N GLY A 136 -1.70 -21.91 -6.20
CA GLY A 136 -2.79 -22.86 -6.47
C GLY A 136 -3.64 -22.57 -7.71
N GLU A 137 -3.31 -21.58 -8.54
CA GLU A 137 -3.88 -21.51 -9.88
C GLU A 137 -3.28 -22.63 -10.76
N GLU A 138 -4.00 -23.74 -10.92
CA GLU A 138 -3.50 -24.93 -11.61
C GLU A 138 -3.32 -24.75 -13.13
N ALA A 139 -3.91 -23.70 -13.72
CA ALA A 139 -3.78 -23.38 -15.15
C ALA A 139 -4.15 -21.91 -15.45
N PRO A 140 -3.23 -20.94 -15.25
CA PRO A 140 -3.48 -19.57 -15.71
C PRO A 140 -3.67 -19.55 -17.22
N SER A 141 -4.53 -18.64 -17.71
CA SER A 141 -4.59 -18.37 -19.14
C SER A 141 -3.23 -17.83 -19.62
N GLU A 142 -2.96 -18.01 -20.91
CA GLU A 142 -1.70 -17.55 -21.51
C GLU A 142 -1.49 -16.04 -21.30
N ALA A 143 -2.56 -15.25 -21.41
CA ALA A 143 -2.52 -13.82 -21.16
C ALA A 143 -2.08 -13.50 -19.72
N ARG A 144 -2.62 -14.20 -18.72
CA ARG A 144 -2.18 -14.07 -17.33
C ARG A 144 -0.72 -14.51 -17.17
N ALA A 145 -0.28 -15.59 -17.81
CA ALA A 145 1.12 -16.03 -17.73
C ALA A 145 2.09 -14.98 -18.30
N VAL A 146 1.75 -14.31 -19.41
CA VAL A 146 2.56 -13.21 -19.97
C VAL A 146 2.56 -11.99 -19.03
N ALA A 147 1.38 -11.61 -18.53
CA ALA A 147 1.25 -10.51 -17.57
C ALA A 147 2.08 -10.77 -16.29
N ARG A 148 2.11 -12.00 -15.79
CA ARG A 148 2.94 -12.37 -14.63
C ARG A 148 4.42 -12.09 -14.88
N ARG A 149 4.96 -12.47 -16.03
CA ARG A 149 6.38 -12.22 -16.38
C ARG A 149 6.70 -10.72 -16.47
N LEU A 150 5.76 -9.91 -16.98
CA LEU A 150 5.89 -8.45 -16.98
C LEU A 150 5.96 -7.91 -15.54
N PHE A 151 5.08 -8.40 -14.65
CA PHE A 151 5.07 -7.99 -13.25
C PHE A 151 6.31 -8.46 -12.48
N ASP A 152 6.82 -9.67 -12.74
CA ASP A 152 8.06 -10.15 -12.14
C ASP A 152 9.25 -9.24 -12.55
N THR A 153 9.28 -8.79 -13.80
CA THR A 153 10.29 -7.84 -14.29
C THR A 153 10.11 -6.45 -13.68
N LEU A 154 8.86 -5.97 -13.58
CA LEU A 154 8.49 -4.72 -12.92
C LEU A 154 8.89 -4.72 -11.45
N LEU A 155 8.71 -5.84 -10.73
CA LEU A 155 9.13 -5.96 -9.33
C LEU A 155 10.62 -5.72 -9.16
N VAL A 156 11.47 -6.37 -9.97
CA VAL A 156 12.93 -6.18 -9.91
C VAL A 156 13.30 -4.71 -10.10
N GLU A 157 12.66 -4.04 -11.06
CA GLU A 157 12.91 -2.63 -11.32
C GLU A 157 12.39 -1.73 -10.18
N LEU A 158 11.22 -2.01 -9.63
CA LEU A 158 10.67 -1.29 -8.47
C LEU A 158 11.54 -1.48 -7.23
N GLU A 159 12.05 -2.69 -6.95
CA GLU A 159 12.98 -2.94 -5.85
C GLU A 159 14.26 -2.10 -5.99
N ARG A 160 14.80 -2.05 -7.21
CA ARG A 160 15.99 -1.25 -7.53
C ARG A 160 15.76 0.23 -7.32
N VAL A 161 14.62 0.75 -7.80
CA VAL A 161 14.28 2.18 -7.74
C VAL A 161 13.91 2.62 -6.33
N LEU A 162 13.15 1.80 -5.60
CA LEU A 162 12.64 2.12 -4.26
C LEU A 162 13.60 1.71 -3.13
N GLY A 163 14.64 0.94 -3.43
CA GLY A 163 15.62 0.51 -2.43
C GLY A 163 15.04 -0.39 -1.34
N ARG A 164 13.93 -1.09 -1.62
CA ARG A 164 13.25 -1.97 -0.67
C ARG A 164 12.77 -3.25 -1.35
N ARG A 165 12.73 -4.34 -0.58
CA ARG A 165 12.30 -5.65 -1.07
C ARG A 165 10.79 -5.70 -1.26
N LEU A 166 10.36 -6.29 -2.37
CA LEU A 166 8.98 -6.37 -2.83
C LEU A 166 8.64 -7.82 -3.24
N SER A 167 7.38 -8.19 -3.13
CA SER A 167 6.93 -9.53 -3.51
C SER A 167 5.48 -9.55 -3.96
N LEU A 168 5.19 -10.39 -4.96
CA LEU A 168 3.82 -10.77 -5.36
C LEU A 168 3.39 -12.14 -4.81
N GLU A 169 4.28 -12.84 -4.12
CA GLU A 169 4.03 -14.19 -3.59
C GLU A 169 3.88 -14.20 -2.06
N GLU A 170 4.35 -13.14 -1.40
CA GLU A 170 4.21 -12.98 0.04
C GLU A 170 2.78 -12.61 0.42
N HIS A 171 2.42 -12.91 1.66
CA HIS A 171 1.06 -12.68 2.11
C HIS A 171 0.73 -11.19 2.15
N GLY A 172 -0.42 -10.78 1.63
CA GLY A 172 -0.75 -9.36 1.50
C GLY A 172 -0.43 -8.79 0.13
N ALA A 173 0.36 -9.50 -0.69
CA ALA A 173 0.27 -9.35 -2.12
C ALA A 173 -1.11 -9.81 -2.60
N GLN A 174 -1.62 -9.12 -3.61
CA GLN A 174 -2.90 -9.45 -4.21
C GLN A 174 -2.86 -9.14 -5.70
N ALA A 175 -3.53 -9.94 -6.51
CA ALA A 175 -3.83 -9.60 -7.89
C ALA A 175 -5.19 -10.16 -8.29
N LYS A 176 -6.13 -9.31 -8.70
CA LYS A 176 -7.50 -9.71 -9.07
C LYS A 176 -8.02 -8.88 -10.23
N TYR A 177 -8.94 -9.47 -11.00
CA TYR A 177 -9.82 -8.68 -11.86
C TYR A 177 -10.87 -7.98 -11.02
N ALA A 178 -11.15 -6.72 -11.38
CA ALA A 178 -12.19 -5.90 -10.80
C ALA A 178 -13.05 -5.28 -11.91
N ILE A 179 -14.36 -5.32 -11.72
CA ILE A 179 -15.34 -4.66 -12.59
C ILE A 179 -16.14 -3.69 -11.72
N ALA A 180 -16.15 -2.42 -12.15
CA ALA A 180 -17.06 -1.41 -11.63
C ALA A 180 -18.09 -1.04 -12.71
N CYS A 181 -19.35 -1.07 -12.34
CA CYS A 181 -20.52 -0.74 -13.16
C CYS A 181 -20.93 0.73 -12.98
N GLU A 182 -21.87 1.18 -13.81
CA GLU A 182 -22.45 2.53 -13.74
C GLU A 182 -22.91 2.89 -12.31
N GLY A 183 -22.53 4.07 -11.86
CA GLY A 183 -22.84 4.60 -10.53
C GLY A 183 -21.93 4.13 -9.40
N GLU A 184 -20.89 3.32 -9.68
CA GLU A 184 -20.01 2.75 -8.65
C GLU A 184 -18.69 3.55 -8.46
N PRO A 185 -18.61 4.48 -7.49
CA PRO A 185 -17.36 5.13 -7.08
C PRO A 185 -16.56 4.32 -6.04
N LEU A 186 -15.31 4.71 -5.82
CA LEU A 186 -14.52 4.31 -4.65
C LEU A 186 -14.22 5.56 -3.83
N ALA A 187 -14.54 5.55 -2.54
CA ALA A 187 -14.36 6.71 -1.67
C ALA A 187 -12.88 7.03 -1.42
N PHE A 188 -12.61 8.28 -1.02
CA PHE A 188 -11.29 8.73 -0.59
C PHE A 188 -10.68 7.85 0.52
N HIS A 189 -9.52 7.26 0.25
CA HIS A 189 -8.80 6.41 1.18
C HIS A 189 -7.30 6.30 0.84
N VAL A 190 -6.59 5.51 1.65
CA VAL A 190 -5.26 4.96 1.36
C VAL A 190 -5.38 3.44 1.52
N ASP A 191 -4.60 2.68 0.75
CA ASP A 191 -4.68 1.21 0.70
C ASP A 191 -4.11 0.53 1.93
N GLN A 192 -3.13 1.17 2.57
CA GLN A 192 -2.46 0.69 3.76
C GLN A 192 -2.49 1.75 4.86
N ARG A 193 -2.86 1.30 6.06
CA ARG A 193 -2.73 2.07 7.30
C ARG A 193 -1.85 1.31 8.26
N HIS A 194 -1.12 2.03 9.10
CA HIS A 194 -0.36 1.40 10.16
C HIS A 194 -1.27 0.58 11.07
N GLU A 195 -0.86 -0.66 11.34
CA GLU A 195 -1.60 -1.65 12.13
C GLU A 195 -1.89 -1.17 13.56
N ALA A 196 -0.98 -0.38 14.14
CA ALA A 196 -1.18 0.29 15.43
C ALA A 196 -2.34 1.31 15.43
N LEU A 197 -2.76 1.77 14.25
CA LEU A 197 -3.82 2.77 14.06
C LEU A 197 -5.14 2.17 13.56
N GLN A 198 -5.20 0.86 13.33
CA GLN A 198 -6.46 0.19 13.00
C GLN A 198 -7.33 0.18 14.25
N SER A 199 -8.46 0.90 14.22
CA SER A 199 -9.30 1.21 15.39
C SER A 199 -9.69 -0.02 16.20
N HIS A 200 -9.55 0.10 17.54
CA HIS A 200 -10.02 -0.87 18.53
C HIS A 200 -11.51 -1.27 18.37
N GLU A 201 -12.34 -0.43 17.74
CA GLU A 201 -13.77 -0.67 17.54
C GLU A 201 -14.08 -1.92 16.69
N GLU A 202 -13.21 -2.30 15.76
CA GLU A 202 -13.44 -3.53 14.97
C GLU A 202 -13.11 -4.82 15.75
N HIS A 203 -12.54 -4.71 16.97
CA HIS A 203 -11.87 -5.82 17.66
C HIS A 203 -12.36 -6.06 19.09
N HIS A 204 -13.52 -5.52 19.50
CA HIS A 204 -14.10 -5.76 20.82
C HIS A 204 -14.50 -7.23 21.10
N GLY A 205 -14.24 -8.17 20.19
CA GLY A 205 -14.52 -9.60 20.39
C GLY A 205 -13.31 -10.53 20.60
N ASP A 206 -12.13 -10.25 20.03
CA ASP A 206 -11.05 -11.27 20.01
C ASP A 206 -9.64 -10.70 19.75
N ALA A 207 -9.34 -9.48 20.25
CA ALA A 207 -8.03 -8.84 20.09
C ALA A 207 -6.85 -9.66 20.67
N THR A 208 -7.11 -10.57 21.60
CA THR A 208 -6.11 -11.47 22.20
C THR A 208 -5.77 -12.67 21.30
N ARG A 209 -6.47 -12.84 20.17
CA ARG A 209 -6.33 -13.97 19.24
C ARG A 209 -5.83 -13.59 17.85
N ARG A 210 -5.19 -12.43 17.66
CA ARG A 210 -4.23 -12.32 16.54
C ARG A 210 -3.05 -13.24 16.86
N THR A 211 -3.15 -14.50 16.43
CA THR A 211 -2.09 -15.50 16.52
C THR A 211 -0.83 -15.02 15.80
N LEU A 212 0.34 -15.61 16.10
CA LEU A 212 1.56 -15.44 15.30
C LEU A 212 1.25 -15.55 13.80
N ALA A 213 0.39 -16.49 13.41
CA ALA A 213 -0.10 -16.60 12.05
C ALA A 213 -0.79 -15.33 11.54
N ALA A 214 -1.71 -14.69 12.27
CA ALA A 214 -2.34 -13.45 11.77
C ALA A 214 -1.33 -12.30 11.62
N LEU A 215 -0.38 -12.19 12.56
CA LEU A 215 0.70 -11.24 12.39
C LEU A 215 1.62 -11.68 11.24
N GLU A 216 2.29 -12.83 11.25
CA GLU A 216 3.12 -13.35 10.16
C GLU A 216 2.48 -13.34 8.76
N ARG A 217 1.14 -13.43 8.67
CA ARG A 217 0.38 -13.41 7.41
C ARG A 217 0.02 -12.02 6.90
N ASP A 218 0.29 -10.93 7.62
CA ASP A 218 -0.08 -9.59 7.18
C ASP A 218 1.14 -8.85 6.60
N ALA A 219 1.79 -9.29 5.51
CA ALA A 219 2.80 -8.41 4.91
C ALA A 219 2.14 -7.08 4.54
N SER A 220 2.87 -5.99 4.78
CA SER A 220 2.33 -4.67 4.52
C SER A 220 2.11 -4.54 3.03
N ARG A 221 0.94 -4.01 2.64
CA ARG A 221 0.72 -3.57 1.27
C ARG A 221 1.65 -2.39 1.06
N SER A 222 2.72 -2.60 0.30
CA SER A 222 3.76 -1.59 0.08
C SER A 222 3.37 -0.69 -1.08
N LEU A 223 2.92 -1.30 -2.19
CA LEU A 223 2.46 -0.60 -3.37
C LEU A 223 1.05 -1.06 -3.73
N GLY A 224 0.20 -0.10 -4.09
CA GLY A 224 -1.04 -0.34 -4.82
C GLY A 224 -0.76 -0.25 -6.32
N TRP A 225 -1.39 -1.11 -7.10
CA TRP A 225 -1.28 -1.05 -8.56
C TRP A 225 -2.60 -1.36 -9.26
N LEU A 226 -2.78 -0.74 -10.43
CA LEU A 226 -3.94 -0.87 -11.30
C LEU A 226 -3.45 -0.98 -12.74
N LEU A 227 -3.98 -1.96 -13.48
CA LEU A 227 -3.80 -2.06 -14.91
C LEU A 227 -5.17 -2.07 -15.56
N TYR A 228 -5.52 -0.94 -16.19
CA TYR A 228 -6.82 -0.76 -16.80
C TYR A 228 -6.98 -1.63 -18.04
N LEU A 229 -8.14 -2.26 -18.14
CA LEU A 229 -8.55 -3.10 -19.26
C LEU A 229 -9.88 -2.64 -19.85
N SER A 230 -10.41 -1.48 -19.46
CA SER A 230 -11.67 -0.93 -20.01
C SER A 230 -11.59 -0.79 -21.53
N ASP A 231 -12.72 -0.89 -22.23
CA ASP A 231 -12.79 -0.83 -23.69
C ASP A 231 -12.23 0.48 -24.29
N ASP A 232 -11.98 0.45 -25.60
CA ASP A 232 -11.41 1.59 -26.33
C ASP A 232 -12.42 2.74 -26.42
N GLY A 233 -11.91 3.96 -26.61
CA GLY A 233 -12.74 5.16 -26.67
C GLY A 233 -13.26 5.65 -25.32
N TRP A 234 -12.73 5.19 -24.18
CA TRP A 234 -13.21 5.59 -22.85
C TRP A 234 -13.21 7.12 -22.60
N ASP A 235 -12.27 7.84 -23.22
CA ASP A 235 -12.17 9.30 -23.12
C ASP A 235 -12.91 10.05 -24.24
N GLU A 236 -13.49 9.33 -25.20
CA GLU A 236 -14.11 9.92 -26.38
C GLU A 236 -15.59 10.25 -26.13
N PRO A 237 -16.10 11.41 -26.58
CA PRO A 237 -17.52 11.70 -26.53
C PRO A 237 -18.35 10.64 -27.26
N GLY A 238 -19.18 9.91 -26.52
CA GLY A 238 -19.98 8.79 -27.07
C GLY A 238 -19.24 7.46 -27.18
N GLY A 239 -18.05 7.35 -26.58
CA GLY A 239 -17.30 6.11 -26.49
C GLY A 239 -17.94 5.05 -25.59
N SER A 240 -17.24 3.93 -25.43
CA SER A 240 -17.70 2.73 -24.71
C SER A 240 -17.96 2.94 -23.22
N GLY A 241 -17.46 4.03 -22.64
CA GLY A 241 -17.69 4.39 -21.25
C GLY A 241 -17.34 5.84 -20.96
N SER A 242 -17.59 6.27 -19.72
CA SER A 242 -17.15 7.55 -19.17
C SER A 242 -17.13 7.51 -17.64
N GLY A 243 -16.41 8.43 -16.99
CA GLY A 243 -16.22 8.42 -15.54
C GLY A 243 -15.22 7.33 -15.09
N GLY A 244 -15.34 6.87 -13.84
CA GLY A 244 -14.45 5.81 -13.31
C GLY A 244 -12.99 6.25 -13.14
N THR A 245 -12.73 7.55 -13.21
CA THR A 245 -11.40 8.18 -13.14
C THR A 245 -10.81 7.95 -11.76
N LEU A 246 -9.57 7.45 -11.71
CA LEU A 246 -8.80 7.45 -10.47
C LEU A 246 -8.28 8.86 -10.21
N LEU A 247 -8.69 9.44 -9.10
CA LEU A 247 -8.15 10.69 -8.59
C LEU A 247 -7.18 10.35 -7.47
N THR A 248 -5.93 10.75 -7.63
CA THR A 248 -4.91 10.63 -6.59
C THR A 248 -4.53 12.01 -6.07
N TYR A 249 -4.10 12.10 -4.81
CA TYR A 249 -3.83 13.37 -4.12
C TYR A 249 -2.43 13.40 -3.51
N PRO A 250 -1.36 13.26 -4.31
CA PRO A 250 0.01 13.39 -3.82
C PRO A 250 0.30 14.81 -3.30
N ARG A 251 1.31 14.94 -2.44
CA ARG A 251 1.89 16.23 -2.05
C ARG A 251 2.83 16.73 -3.15
N ASP A 252 2.63 17.95 -3.64
CA ASP A 252 3.52 18.51 -4.67
C ASP A 252 4.87 18.95 -4.11
N ASP A 253 4.91 19.23 -2.82
CA ASP A 253 6.04 19.73 -2.06
C ASP A 253 6.66 18.69 -1.10
N ALA A 254 6.40 17.40 -1.33
CA ALA A 254 7.03 16.33 -0.56
C ALA A 254 8.56 16.44 -0.62
N VAL A 255 9.21 16.31 0.53
CA VAL A 255 10.67 16.30 0.66
C VAL A 255 11.12 15.01 1.32
N GLY A 256 11.86 14.19 0.58
CA GLY A 256 12.38 12.90 1.05
C GLY A 256 11.58 11.70 0.54
N GLU A 257 11.98 10.52 0.99
CA GLU A 257 11.34 9.26 0.62
C GLU A 257 9.97 9.14 1.29
N CYS A 258 8.94 8.80 0.53
CA CYS A 258 7.57 8.67 1.01
C CYS A 258 7.16 7.19 1.12
N GLY A 259 6.16 6.93 1.96
CA GLY A 259 5.50 5.63 2.04
C GLY A 259 6.07 4.70 3.09
N VAL A 260 6.76 3.65 2.67
CA VAL A 260 7.47 2.72 3.56
C VAL A 260 8.95 3.07 3.59
N HIS A 261 9.46 3.43 4.76
CA HIS A 261 10.89 3.71 4.97
C HIS A 261 11.72 2.41 4.84
N ALA A 262 13.03 2.51 4.60
CA ALA A 262 13.92 1.36 4.46
C ALA A 262 13.90 0.38 5.66
N CYS A 263 13.58 0.89 6.86
CA CYS A 263 13.42 0.05 8.05
C CYS A 263 12.05 -0.64 8.15
N GLY A 264 11.15 -0.44 7.18
CA GLY A 264 9.80 -1.01 7.08
C GLY A 264 8.71 -0.19 7.77
N ASP A 265 9.07 0.90 8.46
CA ASP A 265 8.10 1.75 9.15
C ASP A 265 7.20 2.46 8.14
N LEU A 266 5.90 2.53 8.46
CA LEU A 266 4.92 3.14 7.58
C LEU A 266 4.80 4.64 7.87
N GLN A 267 4.68 5.43 6.80
CA GLN A 267 4.33 6.83 6.88
C GLN A 267 2.93 6.99 7.49
N VAL A 268 2.78 7.92 8.42
CA VAL A 268 1.50 8.19 9.12
C VAL A 268 1.04 9.64 8.96
N GLY A 269 1.91 10.49 8.44
CA GLY A 269 1.56 11.87 8.11
C GLY A 269 2.70 12.65 7.47
N TRP A 270 2.57 13.96 7.60
CA TRP A 270 3.42 14.98 7.04
C TRP A 270 3.68 16.04 8.11
N LEU A 271 4.91 16.56 8.12
CA LEU A 271 5.32 17.69 8.94
C LEU A 271 5.74 18.84 8.03
N GLU A 272 4.96 19.91 8.04
CA GLU A 272 5.21 21.11 7.24
C GLU A 272 6.37 21.92 7.85
N ARG A 273 7.44 22.07 7.08
CA ARG A 273 8.64 22.83 7.48
C ARG A 273 9.05 23.79 6.36
N GLY A 274 10.06 24.63 6.63
CA GLY A 274 10.53 25.63 5.67
C GLY A 274 11.02 25.08 4.32
N ARG A 275 11.21 23.76 4.20
CA ARG A 275 11.66 23.09 2.97
C ARG A 275 10.53 22.41 2.18
N GLY A 276 9.35 22.19 2.79
CA GLY A 276 8.23 21.46 2.21
C GLY A 276 7.53 20.55 3.24
N SER A 277 6.78 19.58 2.74
CA SER A 277 6.12 18.53 3.53
C SER A 277 7.09 17.36 3.74
N GLU A 278 7.62 17.21 4.96
CA GLU A 278 8.47 16.06 5.31
C GLU A 278 7.59 14.87 5.75
N PRO A 279 7.82 13.66 5.23
CA PRO A 279 7.07 12.47 5.63
C PRO A 279 7.41 12.09 7.07
N VAL A 280 6.38 11.76 7.84
CA VAL A 280 6.53 11.30 9.24
C VAL A 280 6.18 9.83 9.31
N PHE A 281 7.09 9.06 9.86
CA PHE A 281 6.98 7.62 10.03
C PHE A 281 6.67 7.28 11.48
N LEU A 282 5.97 6.16 11.69
CA LEU A 282 5.73 5.59 12.99
C LEU A 282 6.60 4.35 13.16
N ASP A 283 7.56 4.44 14.07
CA ASP A 283 8.27 3.28 14.61
C ASP A 283 7.33 2.57 15.59
N GLY A 284 6.70 1.50 15.11
CA GLY A 284 5.80 0.66 15.89
C GLY A 284 6.52 -0.29 16.86
N TRP A 285 7.85 -0.28 16.83
CA TRP A 285 8.69 -1.22 17.58
C TRP A 285 9.84 -0.51 18.30
N ALA A 286 9.60 0.71 18.80
CA ALA A 286 10.63 1.45 19.49
C ALA A 286 11.13 0.59 20.67
N VAL A 287 12.37 0.12 20.55
CA VAL A 287 12.97 -0.78 21.53
C VAL A 287 13.11 -0.01 22.85
N PRO A 288 12.57 -0.52 23.98
CA PRO A 288 12.73 0.10 25.28
C PRO A 288 14.20 0.44 25.55
N HIS A 289 14.46 1.52 26.29
CA HIS A 289 15.83 1.98 26.53
C HIS A 289 16.75 0.87 27.08
N GLU A 290 16.19 0.02 27.95
CA GLU A 290 16.84 -1.13 28.59
C GLU A 290 17.27 -2.23 27.61
N MET A 291 16.65 -2.28 26.42
CA MET A 291 16.90 -3.26 25.38
C MET A 291 17.72 -2.68 24.21
N ARG A 292 18.10 -1.40 24.25
CA ARG A 292 18.91 -0.78 23.19
C ARG A 292 20.29 -1.44 23.10
N GLY A 293 20.74 -1.69 21.87
CA GLY A 293 22.03 -2.31 21.59
C GLY A 293 22.05 -3.83 21.71
N ARG A 294 20.91 -4.46 22.00
CA ARG A 294 20.75 -5.91 22.05
C ARG A 294 20.02 -6.41 20.81
N SER A 295 20.51 -7.51 20.24
CA SER A 295 19.86 -8.19 19.12
C SER A 295 18.67 -9.03 19.57
N LEU A 296 17.72 -9.26 18.66
CA LEU A 296 16.62 -10.18 18.92
C LEU A 296 17.12 -11.60 19.19
N GLN A 297 18.21 -12.03 18.55
CA GLN A 297 18.81 -13.33 18.85
C GLN A 297 19.39 -13.40 20.26
N GLU A 298 19.94 -12.31 20.79
CA GLU A 298 20.44 -12.28 22.18
C GLU A 298 19.29 -12.33 23.16
N LEU A 299 18.26 -11.50 22.94
CA LEU A 299 17.03 -11.53 23.74
C LEU A 299 16.37 -12.91 23.69
N ALA A 300 16.25 -13.49 22.49
CA ALA A 300 15.70 -14.83 22.30
C ALA A 300 16.56 -15.92 22.95
N ARG A 301 17.89 -15.85 22.86
CA ARG A 301 18.80 -16.83 23.49
C ARG A 301 18.72 -16.79 25.01
N GLU A 302 18.69 -15.61 25.60
CA GLU A 302 18.55 -15.47 27.06
C GLU A 302 17.18 -15.94 27.53
N ALA A 303 16.12 -15.54 26.82
CA ALA A 303 14.76 -15.93 27.16
C ALA A 303 14.48 -17.41 26.86
N ALA A 304 15.10 -18.03 25.85
CA ALA A 304 14.85 -19.42 25.46
C ALA A 304 15.07 -20.42 26.60
N ALA A 305 15.98 -20.13 27.55
CA ALA A 305 16.17 -20.96 28.75
C ALA A 305 14.92 -21.02 29.66
N HIS A 306 13.97 -20.10 29.48
CA HIS A 306 12.77 -19.97 30.30
C HIS A 306 11.49 -20.46 29.61
N PHE A 307 11.54 -20.89 28.34
CA PHE A 307 10.37 -21.33 27.58
C PHE A 307 10.57 -22.74 27.01
N SER A 308 9.50 -23.55 27.05
CA SER A 308 9.49 -24.92 26.52
C SER A 308 9.54 -25.00 24.99
N ASP A 309 9.11 -23.93 24.32
CA ASP A 309 8.92 -23.86 22.88
C ASP A 309 9.06 -22.43 22.37
N GLU A 310 9.34 -22.32 21.07
CA GLU A 310 9.58 -21.05 20.38
C GLU A 310 8.34 -20.15 20.36
N ALA A 311 7.14 -20.72 20.25
CA ALA A 311 5.90 -19.94 20.23
C ALA A 311 5.66 -19.20 21.57
N SER A 312 5.93 -19.87 22.69
CA SER A 312 5.85 -19.30 24.05
C SER A 312 6.90 -18.22 24.29
N LEU A 313 8.13 -18.44 23.81
CA LEU A 313 9.22 -17.45 23.83
C LEU A 313 8.81 -16.17 23.10
N TRP A 314 8.34 -16.27 21.86
CA TRP A 314 7.92 -15.11 21.07
C TRP A 314 6.65 -14.45 21.62
N ALA A 315 5.73 -15.21 22.22
CA ALA A 315 4.59 -14.63 22.92
C ALA A 315 5.04 -13.79 24.13
N SER A 316 6.02 -14.28 24.91
CA SER A 316 6.54 -13.54 26.06
C SER A 316 7.37 -12.33 25.66
N LEU A 317 8.29 -12.49 24.70
CA LEU A 317 9.08 -11.37 24.17
C LEU A 317 8.17 -10.28 23.60
N ARG A 318 7.02 -10.59 23.00
CA ARG A 318 6.03 -9.56 22.58
C ARG A 318 5.29 -8.88 23.73
N GLY A 319 5.09 -9.59 24.84
CA GLY A 319 4.53 -8.98 26.06
C GLY A 319 5.53 -8.05 26.76
N GLN A 320 6.83 -8.38 26.68
CA GLN A 320 7.92 -7.62 27.29
C GLN A 320 8.42 -6.48 26.40
N VAL A 321 8.52 -6.72 25.10
CA VAL A 321 8.71 -5.70 24.07
C VAL A 321 7.33 -5.15 23.78
N GLN A 322 6.77 -4.41 24.75
CA GLN A 322 5.60 -3.61 24.46
C GLN A 322 5.94 -2.70 23.27
N PRO A 323 5.08 -2.60 22.25
CA PRO A 323 5.31 -1.69 21.15
C PRO A 323 5.26 -0.28 21.73
N ALA A 324 6.44 0.29 21.99
CA ALA A 324 6.54 1.70 22.20
C ALA A 324 6.53 2.34 20.82
N TYR A 325 5.90 3.50 20.76
CA TYR A 325 5.66 4.23 19.54
C TYR A 325 6.57 5.45 19.50
N GLN A 326 7.21 5.68 18.37
CA GLN A 326 7.95 6.92 18.16
C GLN A 326 7.73 7.45 16.74
N LEU A 327 7.42 8.73 16.66
CA LEU A 327 7.32 9.45 15.40
C LEU A 327 8.66 10.06 15.05
N TYR A 328 9.04 9.93 13.78
CA TYR A 328 10.27 10.50 13.27
C TYR A 328 10.14 10.95 11.81
N CYS A 329 11.01 11.87 11.41
CA CYS A 329 11.26 12.22 10.01
C CYS A 329 12.57 11.58 9.56
N ALA A 330 12.63 11.09 8.32
CA ALA A 330 13.86 10.60 7.70
C ALA A 330 14.49 11.74 6.88
N GLY A 331 15.77 12.02 7.14
CA GLY A 331 16.59 12.93 6.35
C GLY A 331 17.03 12.30 5.03
N PRO A 332 17.46 13.12 4.05
CA PRO A 332 17.89 12.64 2.73
C PRO A 332 19.16 11.77 2.77
N ASP A 333 19.91 11.82 3.86
CA ASP A 333 21.08 10.99 4.15
C ASP A 333 20.74 9.72 4.96
N GLY A 334 19.44 9.45 5.15
CA GLY A 334 18.95 8.37 6.02
C GLY A 334 19.04 8.70 7.51
N SER A 335 19.39 9.93 7.88
CA SER A 335 19.37 10.34 9.29
C SER A 335 17.94 10.32 9.85
N ARG A 336 17.80 9.97 11.13
CA ARG A 336 16.49 9.92 11.81
C ARG A 336 16.35 11.07 12.78
N GLU A 337 15.37 11.95 12.58
CA GLU A 337 14.99 12.99 13.54
C GLU A 337 13.71 12.57 14.26
N ASN A 338 13.82 12.24 15.55
CA ASN A 338 12.64 11.96 16.36
C ASN A 338 11.86 13.25 16.61
N VAL A 339 10.57 13.24 16.25
CA VAL A 339 9.65 14.39 16.43
C VAL A 339 8.63 14.15 17.54
N SER A 340 8.72 13.01 18.22
CA SER A 340 8.03 12.68 19.46
C SER A 340 8.99 12.08 20.50
N PRO A 341 8.65 12.15 21.80
CA PRO A 341 9.19 11.21 22.77
C PRO A 341 8.79 9.76 22.40
N VAL A 342 9.38 8.80 23.09
CA VAL A 342 8.93 7.41 23.05
C VAL A 342 7.64 7.31 23.85
N TRP A 343 6.58 6.80 23.23
CA TRP A 343 5.28 6.59 23.85
C TRP A 343 5.09 5.11 24.14
N GLU A 344 5.04 4.73 25.41
CA GLU A 344 4.68 3.36 25.78
C GLU A 344 3.25 3.05 25.36
N ARG A 345 2.98 1.77 25.09
CA ARG A 345 1.61 1.33 24.79
C ARG A 345 0.72 1.66 26.00
N PRO A 346 -0.34 2.45 25.82
CA PRO A 346 -1.26 2.74 26.91
C PRO A 346 -1.88 1.44 27.45
N ALA A 347 -2.17 1.41 28.74
CA ALA A 347 -2.91 0.30 29.33
C ALA A 347 -4.29 0.15 28.65
N ALA A 348 -4.90 -1.03 28.74
CA ALA A 348 -6.17 -1.30 28.04
C ALA A 348 -7.34 -0.33 28.37
N HIS A 349 -7.25 0.39 29.49
CA HIS A 349 -8.23 1.39 29.94
C HIS A 349 -7.81 2.83 29.66
N GLU A 350 -6.60 3.06 29.18
CA GLU A 350 -6.07 4.38 28.88
C GLU A 350 -6.41 4.78 27.45
N ARG A 351 -6.65 6.08 27.24
CA ARG A 351 -6.89 6.61 25.90
C ARG A 351 -5.58 6.58 25.11
N VAL A 352 -5.59 5.97 23.93
CA VAL A 352 -4.49 6.07 22.98
C VAL A 352 -4.36 7.52 22.50
N PRO A 353 -3.19 8.18 22.65
CA PRO A 353 -3.00 9.52 22.13
C PRO A 353 -3.14 9.50 20.60
N SER A 354 -3.73 10.54 20.04
CA SER A 354 -3.69 10.74 18.59
C SER A 354 -2.24 11.00 18.13
N LEU A 355 -1.94 10.69 16.87
CA LEU A 355 -0.62 10.97 16.27
C LEU A 355 -0.19 12.43 16.49
N ARG A 356 -1.13 13.38 16.39
CA ARG A 356 -0.84 14.80 16.64
C ARG A 356 -0.47 15.07 18.10
N GLU A 357 -1.12 14.41 19.05
CA GLU A 357 -0.81 14.54 20.48
C GLU A 357 0.55 13.92 20.83
N MET A 358 0.96 12.89 20.09
CA MET A 358 2.26 12.24 20.26
C MET A 358 3.43 13.17 19.93
N LEU A 359 3.26 14.07 18.95
CA LEU A 359 4.29 15.04 18.56
C LEU A 359 4.66 16.00 19.69
N GLU A 360 5.92 16.42 19.72
CA GLU A 360 6.35 17.55 20.55
C GLU A 360 5.51 18.80 20.23
N PRO A 361 5.17 19.64 21.24
CA PRO A 361 4.26 20.77 21.05
C PRO A 361 4.60 21.69 19.87
N ARG A 362 5.90 21.94 19.62
CA ARG A 362 6.38 22.80 18.53
C ARG A 362 6.06 22.28 17.12
N TRP A 363 5.77 20.98 16.96
CA TRP A 363 5.50 20.35 15.67
C TRP A 363 4.01 20.20 15.35
N ARG A 364 3.14 20.40 16.34
CA ARG A 364 1.71 20.07 16.21
C ARG A 364 0.97 20.93 15.20
N ASP A 365 1.42 22.15 14.95
CA ASP A 365 0.77 23.08 14.02
C ASP A 365 1.15 22.80 12.55
N GLY A 366 2.31 22.17 12.33
CA GLY A 366 2.73 21.72 11.00
C GLY A 366 2.28 20.30 10.67
N TRP A 367 1.51 19.63 11.53
CA TRP A 367 1.13 18.23 11.33
C TRP A 367 -0.09 18.07 10.41
N SER A 368 0.01 17.13 9.47
CA SER A 368 -1.12 16.63 8.68
C SER A 368 -1.06 15.11 8.56
N SER A 369 -2.20 14.42 8.70
CA SER A 369 -2.23 12.96 8.50
C SER A 369 -2.15 12.61 7.01
N THR A 370 -1.66 11.41 6.66
CA THR A 370 -1.67 10.90 5.28
C THR A 370 -3.09 10.88 4.70
N ILE A 371 -4.11 10.60 5.52
CA ILE A 371 -5.52 10.56 5.10
C ILE A 371 -6.22 11.92 5.17
N ALA A 372 -5.50 13.02 5.35
CA ALA A 372 -6.12 14.34 5.31
C ALA A 372 -6.58 14.65 3.87
N SER A 373 -7.87 14.94 3.70
CA SER A 373 -8.43 15.39 2.42
C SER A 373 -8.39 16.91 2.30
N GLY A 374 -8.22 17.41 1.07
CA GLY A 374 -8.29 18.84 0.77
C GLY A 374 -7.12 19.66 1.32
N HIS A 375 -5.95 19.06 1.52
CA HIS A 375 -4.79 19.82 1.95
C HIS A 375 -4.35 20.80 0.84
N PRO A 376 -3.98 22.07 1.16
CA PRO A 376 -3.63 23.07 0.13
C PRO A 376 -2.45 22.70 -0.77
N ARG A 377 -1.61 21.76 -0.32
CA ARG A 377 -0.44 21.23 -1.06
C ARG A 377 -0.69 19.89 -1.75
N GLN A 378 -1.92 19.37 -1.67
CA GLN A 378 -2.31 18.23 -2.49
C GLN A 378 -2.58 18.69 -3.92
N ARG A 379 -2.00 17.99 -4.89
CA ARG A 379 -2.30 18.18 -6.31
C ARG A 379 -3.02 16.97 -6.83
N THR A 380 -4.25 17.16 -7.27
CA THR A 380 -5.02 16.08 -7.88
C THR A 380 -4.37 15.65 -9.18
N VAL A 381 -4.04 14.36 -9.28
CA VAL A 381 -3.68 13.72 -10.55
C VAL A 381 -4.85 12.83 -10.94
N ALA A 382 -5.49 13.16 -12.06
CA ALA A 382 -6.60 12.41 -12.62
C ALA A 382 -6.07 11.42 -13.67
N VAL A 383 -6.38 10.14 -13.49
CA VAL A 383 -5.97 9.07 -14.39
C VAL A 383 -7.20 8.47 -15.05
N SER A 384 -7.23 8.57 -16.39
CA SER A 384 -8.26 7.92 -17.20
C SER A 384 -8.13 6.39 -17.07
N PRO A 385 -9.26 5.65 -16.94
CA PRO A 385 -9.23 4.20 -16.90
C PRO A 385 -9.17 3.58 -18.31
N ARG A 386 -8.53 4.25 -19.27
CA ARG A 386 -8.28 3.76 -20.62
C ARG A 386 -7.48 2.45 -20.58
N GLY A 387 -7.93 1.45 -21.35
CA GLY A 387 -7.26 0.16 -21.46
C GLY A 387 -5.77 0.26 -21.80
N GLY A 388 -4.97 -0.61 -21.20
CA GLY A 388 -3.52 -0.64 -21.34
C GLY A 388 -2.77 0.35 -20.44
N THR A 389 -3.47 1.12 -19.61
CA THR A 389 -2.84 2.09 -18.69
C THR A 389 -2.44 1.41 -17.38
N LEU A 390 -1.15 1.42 -17.06
CA LEU A 390 -0.62 1.00 -15.76
C LEU A 390 -0.54 2.19 -14.81
N VAL A 391 -0.97 1.99 -13.57
CA VAL A 391 -0.81 2.91 -12.45
C VAL A 391 -0.15 2.16 -11.30
N VAL A 392 0.90 2.72 -10.71
CA VAL A 392 1.56 2.19 -9.51
C VAL A 392 1.78 3.33 -8.54
N PHE A 393 1.45 3.14 -7.26
CA PHE A 393 1.65 4.16 -6.23
C PHE A 393 1.94 3.52 -4.88
N ASP A 394 2.54 4.29 -3.97
CA ASP A 394 2.76 3.83 -2.61
C ASP A 394 1.43 3.77 -1.85
N ALA A 395 1.13 2.59 -1.29
CA ALA A 395 -0.16 2.27 -0.68
C ALA A 395 -0.47 3.11 0.58
N VAL A 396 0.55 3.76 1.15
CA VAL A 396 0.45 4.57 2.37
C VAL A 396 0.49 6.07 2.04
N ALA A 397 1.35 6.47 1.10
CA ALA A 397 1.64 7.88 0.85
C ALA A 397 0.65 8.58 -0.09
N VAL A 398 -0.09 7.84 -0.92
CA VAL A 398 -0.94 8.41 -1.97
C VAL A 398 -2.43 8.16 -1.67
N PRO A 399 -3.11 9.14 -1.05
CA PRO A 399 -4.57 9.09 -0.95
C PRO A 399 -5.18 9.13 -2.34
N HIS A 400 -6.27 8.42 -2.50
CA HIS A 400 -6.95 8.34 -3.77
C HIS A 400 -8.43 7.97 -3.62
N GLU A 401 -9.18 8.25 -4.68
CA GLU A 401 -10.58 7.89 -4.85
C GLU A 401 -10.85 7.56 -6.31
N VAL A 402 -11.99 6.95 -6.60
CA VAL A 402 -12.44 6.70 -7.97
C VAL A 402 -13.79 7.36 -8.16
N THR A 403 -13.91 8.20 -9.19
CA THR A 403 -15.19 8.81 -9.54
C THR A 403 -16.19 7.76 -10.02
N ALA A 404 -17.49 8.03 -9.88
CA ALA A 404 -18.50 7.10 -10.37
C ALA A 404 -18.31 6.81 -11.86
N VAL A 405 -18.49 5.55 -12.26
CA VAL A 405 -18.63 5.19 -13.68
C VAL A 405 -19.94 5.80 -14.17
N LEU A 406 -19.90 6.57 -15.26
CA LEU A 406 -21.06 7.24 -15.82
C LEU A 406 -21.70 6.44 -16.96
N ALA A 407 -20.92 5.61 -17.64
CA ALA A 407 -21.38 4.67 -18.66
C ALA A 407 -20.36 3.54 -18.84
N GLY A 408 -20.84 2.37 -19.30
CA GLY A 408 -20.00 1.21 -19.58
C GLY A 408 -19.56 0.44 -18.35
N GLU A 409 -18.57 -0.44 -18.53
CA GLU A 409 -17.97 -1.25 -17.48
C GLU A 409 -16.49 -0.91 -17.37
N ARG A 410 -16.07 -0.45 -16.19
CA ARG A 410 -14.67 -0.20 -15.92
C ARG A 410 -14.01 -1.50 -15.46
N LEU A 411 -13.26 -2.11 -16.36
CA LEU A 411 -12.50 -3.33 -16.10
C LEU A 411 -11.04 -2.98 -15.76
N ALA A 412 -10.50 -3.59 -14.71
CA ALA A 412 -9.09 -3.49 -14.37
C ALA A 412 -8.57 -4.81 -13.80
N LEU A 413 -7.28 -5.06 -13.97
CA LEU A 413 -6.50 -5.85 -13.02
C LEU A 413 -6.06 -4.89 -11.92
N PHE A 414 -6.17 -5.29 -10.67
CA PHE A 414 -5.67 -4.51 -9.55
C PHE A 414 -5.06 -5.40 -8.49
N GLY A 415 -4.23 -4.80 -7.65
CA GLY A 415 -3.56 -5.57 -6.64
C GLY A 415 -2.70 -4.77 -5.69
N PHE A 416 -2.04 -5.53 -4.82
CA PHE A 416 -1.04 -5.02 -3.89
C PHE A 416 0.26 -5.78 -4.11
N ILE A 417 1.37 -5.06 -4.02
CA ILE A 417 2.69 -5.66 -3.89
C ILE A 417 3.06 -5.61 -2.41
N ALA A 418 3.39 -6.77 -1.85
CA ALA A 418 3.86 -6.87 -0.48
C ALA A 418 5.26 -6.25 -0.37
N GLY A 419 5.51 -5.54 0.73
CA GLY A 419 6.86 -5.10 1.09
C GLY A 419 7.42 -5.96 2.23
N GLU A 420 8.75 -6.02 2.30
CA GLU A 420 9.40 -6.59 3.48
C GLU A 420 8.98 -5.80 4.74
N ARG A 421 8.66 -6.56 5.79
CA ARG A 421 8.14 -5.98 7.02
C ARG A 421 9.19 -5.20 7.80
N PRO A 422 8.75 -4.22 8.60
CA PRO A 422 9.60 -3.66 9.62
C PRO A 422 9.98 -4.74 10.62
N VAL A 423 11.21 -5.22 10.52
CA VAL A 423 11.90 -5.85 11.63
C VAL A 423 12.65 -4.72 12.35
N PRO A 424 12.54 -4.60 13.69
CA PRO A 424 13.18 -3.52 14.42
C PRO A 424 14.65 -3.42 14.05
N HIS A 425 15.19 -2.21 13.98
CA HIS A 425 16.53 -1.98 13.41
C HIS A 425 17.63 -2.80 14.09
N GLY A 426 17.54 -3.01 15.42
CA GLY A 426 18.46 -3.85 16.18
C GLY A 426 18.21 -5.36 16.05
N TRP A 427 17.14 -5.76 15.37
CA TRP A 427 16.64 -7.14 15.30
C TRP A 427 16.80 -7.76 13.92
N ARG A 428 17.14 -6.96 12.91
CA ARG A 428 17.55 -7.46 11.59
C ARG A 428 18.81 -8.29 11.77
N THR A 429 18.70 -9.60 11.55
CA THR A 429 19.90 -10.41 11.31
C THR A 429 20.61 -9.83 10.10
N GLU A 430 21.94 -9.71 10.14
CA GLU A 430 22.69 -9.46 8.92
C GLU A 430 22.22 -10.44 7.83
N PRO A 431 22.05 -9.96 6.59
CA PRO A 431 21.54 -10.77 5.50
C PRO A 431 22.58 -11.84 5.15
N GLY A 432 22.45 -13.02 5.74
CA GLY A 432 23.31 -14.14 5.39
C GLY A 432 23.13 -15.34 6.29
N ARG A 433 22.36 -16.35 5.84
CA ARG A 433 22.42 -17.81 6.11
C ARG A 433 22.69 -18.36 7.52
N ALA A 434 22.99 -17.54 8.53
CA ALA A 434 23.54 -17.94 9.82
C ALA A 434 22.46 -18.12 10.89
N ALA A 435 21.28 -17.51 10.70
CA ALA A 435 20.18 -17.58 11.68
C ALA A 435 19.70 -19.02 11.93
N ARG A 436 19.74 -19.90 10.91
CA ARG A 436 19.32 -21.32 11.07
C ARG A 436 20.36 -22.21 11.74
N ARG A 437 21.64 -21.83 11.75
CA ARG A 437 22.73 -22.66 12.29
C ARG A 437 22.93 -22.51 13.80
N ASN A 438 22.47 -21.40 14.39
CA ASN A 438 22.75 -21.07 15.80
C ASN A 438 21.57 -21.32 16.76
N LEU A 439 20.47 -21.90 16.30
CA LEU A 439 19.41 -22.42 17.17
C LEU A 439 19.87 -23.71 17.87
N PRO A 440 19.36 -23.99 19.10
CA PRO A 440 19.58 -25.25 19.79
C PRO A 440 19.30 -26.43 18.84
N PRO A 441 20.08 -27.53 18.87
CA PRO A 441 19.89 -28.66 17.97
C PRO A 441 18.47 -29.24 17.98
N SER A 442 17.77 -29.16 19.12
CA SER A 442 16.38 -29.61 19.28
C SER A 442 15.33 -28.74 18.55
N TRP A 443 15.72 -27.56 18.07
CA TRP A 443 14.82 -26.57 17.45
C TRP A 443 15.11 -26.39 15.96
N ARG A 444 16.02 -27.18 15.40
CA ARG A 444 16.21 -27.25 13.95
C ARG A 444 15.11 -28.15 13.39
N PRO A 445 14.33 -27.72 12.38
CA PRO A 445 13.46 -28.65 11.68
C PRO A 445 14.33 -29.79 11.14
N GLU A 446 13.88 -31.05 11.29
CA GLU A 446 14.55 -32.19 10.68
C GLU A 446 14.66 -31.92 9.17
N GLU A 447 15.87 -31.59 8.71
CA GLU A 447 16.19 -31.56 7.29
C GLU A 447 16.03 -33.00 6.80
N SER A 448 14.84 -33.32 6.28
CA SER A 448 14.69 -34.49 5.43
C SER A 448 15.71 -34.34 4.31
N GLN A 449 16.61 -35.31 4.22
CA GLN A 449 17.62 -35.42 3.18
C GLN A 449 16.89 -35.63 1.83
N GLY A 450 16.39 -34.55 1.25
CA GLY A 450 16.00 -34.47 -0.15
C GLY A 450 17.19 -33.92 -0.92
N GLU A 451 17.88 -34.79 -1.65
CA GLU A 451 18.89 -34.41 -2.64
C GLU A 451 18.26 -33.42 -3.64
N TRP A 452 18.69 -32.15 -3.60
CA TRP A 452 18.39 -31.18 -4.64
C TRP A 452 19.46 -31.23 -5.71
N TYR A 453 19.08 -31.58 -6.94
CA TYR A 453 19.80 -31.22 -8.15
C TYR A 453 19.70 -29.70 -8.33
N HIS A 454 20.81 -28.99 -8.17
CA HIS A 454 21.03 -27.66 -8.74
C HIS A 454 22.50 -27.52 -9.11
N GLU A 455 22.83 -27.87 -10.35
CA GLU A 455 24.04 -27.39 -11.02
C GLU A 455 23.68 -26.20 -11.92
N GLY A 456 24.53 -25.18 -11.88
CA GLY A 456 24.56 -24.07 -12.82
C GLY A 456 24.08 -22.75 -12.23
N TRP A 457 24.75 -21.66 -12.58
CA TRP A 457 24.54 -20.27 -12.13
C TRP A 457 25.31 -19.84 -10.87
N ALA A 458 26.63 -19.96 -10.95
CA ALA A 458 27.55 -19.03 -10.29
C ALA A 458 28.92 -19.07 -10.98
N ARG A 459 29.05 -18.43 -12.14
CA ARG A 459 30.34 -17.98 -12.68
C ARG A 459 30.12 -16.78 -13.59
N ASP A 460 30.97 -15.79 -13.40
CA ASP A 460 31.21 -14.61 -14.24
C ASP A 460 30.47 -13.31 -13.87
N PHE A 461 30.94 -12.66 -12.81
CA PHE A 461 31.00 -11.19 -12.76
C PHE A 461 32.29 -10.73 -12.04
N HIS A 462 33.42 -10.95 -12.71
CA HIS A 462 34.65 -10.20 -12.47
C HIS A 462 35.22 -9.85 -13.83
N HIS A 463 35.00 -8.62 -14.30
CA HIS A 463 36.04 -7.76 -14.89
C HIS A 463 35.46 -6.48 -15.53
N HIS A 464 36.19 -5.37 -15.32
CA HIS A 464 36.24 -4.11 -16.09
C HIS A 464 35.30 -2.96 -15.70
N PHE A 465 35.81 -2.08 -14.83
CA PHE A 465 35.81 -0.64 -15.11
C PHE A 465 37.24 -0.11 -14.98
N ARG A 466 37.84 0.27 -16.13
CA ARG A 466 39.02 1.14 -16.19
C ARG A 466 38.55 2.55 -16.48
N TYR A 467 38.99 3.48 -15.64
CA TYR A 467 38.96 4.91 -15.89
C TYR A 467 39.74 5.28 -17.16
N THR A 468 39.23 6.24 -17.92
CA THR A 468 40.06 7.25 -18.58
C THR A 468 39.34 8.60 -18.63
N ARG A 469 40.17 9.63 -18.56
CA ARG A 469 39.95 11.08 -18.39
C ARG A 469 39.09 11.73 -19.47
#